data_AF-A0A820PF72-F1
#
_entry.id   AF-A0A820PF72-F1
#
_cell.length_a   1.000
_cell.length_b   1.000
_cell.length_c   1.000
_cell.angle_alpha   90.00
_cell.angle_beta   90.00
_cell.angle_gamma   90.00
#
_symmetry.space_group_name_H-M   'P 1'
#
loop_
_entity.id
_entity.type
_entity.pdbx_description
1 polymer ?
#
loop_
_entity_poly.entity_id
_entity_poly.type
_entity_poly.pdbx_seq_one_letter_code
_entity_poly.pdbx_strand_id
1 'polypeptide(L)'
;QWKTSPSGQDPCWLYVIDFIEKKSLEFNDLYIYRVQYSIPTRRQPIPKQTVSIYFTFDVSKVKPKNTPIQVSFVFETMRLIHYPDKFRFRQVRLENILLMKEKLANELNF
;
A
#
# COMPACT_ATOMS: atom_id res chain seq x y z
N GLN A 1 11.08 11.42 -8.09
CA GLN A 1 10.52 11.94 -9.36
C GLN A 1 9.17 11.25 -9.59
N TRP A 2 8.08 12.02 -9.68
CA TRP A 2 6.72 11.50 -9.84
C TRP A 2 6.48 11.08 -11.29
N LYS A 3 5.89 9.91 -11.54
CA LYS A 3 5.52 9.45 -12.90
C LYS A 3 4.01 9.60 -13.10
N THR A 4 3.58 10.26 -14.16
CA THR A 4 2.15 10.44 -14.54
C THR A 4 1.77 9.58 -15.75
N SER A 5 0.49 9.20 -15.84
CA SER A 5 -0.10 8.44 -16.96
C SER A 5 -0.36 9.35 -18.18
N PRO A 6 -0.30 8.86 -19.44
CA PRO A 6 -0.33 9.70 -20.64
C PRO A 6 -1.70 10.30 -21.01
N SER A 7 -2.81 9.94 -20.34
CA SER A 7 -4.17 10.19 -20.83
C SER A 7 -4.90 11.42 -20.24
N GLY A 8 -4.30 12.19 -19.33
CA GLY A 8 -4.78 13.53 -18.95
C GLY A 8 -6.18 13.65 -18.29
N GLN A 9 -6.91 12.57 -18.05
CA GLN A 9 -8.26 12.62 -17.44
C GLN A 9 -8.45 11.75 -16.19
N ASP A 10 -7.51 10.87 -15.85
CA ASP A 10 -7.59 10.10 -14.61
C ASP A 10 -6.76 10.77 -13.50
N PRO A 11 -7.27 10.84 -12.25
CA PRO A 11 -6.46 11.27 -11.12
C PRO A 11 -5.19 10.41 -11.05
N CYS A 12 -4.03 11.04 -11.21
CA CYS A 12 -2.75 10.34 -11.12
C CYS A 12 -2.48 9.99 -9.66
N TRP A 13 -2.66 8.73 -9.31
CA TRP A 13 -2.22 8.19 -8.03
C TRP A 13 -0.72 8.40 -7.87
N LEU A 14 -0.34 9.07 -6.79
CA LEU A 14 1.03 9.16 -6.33
C LEU A 14 1.24 8.18 -5.17
N TYR A 15 2.47 7.72 -5.00
CA TYR A 15 2.83 6.85 -3.89
C TYR A 15 4.22 7.16 -3.34
N VAL A 16 4.41 6.86 -2.06
CA VAL A 16 5.70 6.81 -1.38
C VAL A 16 5.86 5.44 -0.71
N ILE A 17 7.11 4.96 -0.63
CA ILE A 17 7.45 3.68 -0.02
C ILE A 17 8.35 3.97 1.17
N ASP A 18 7.91 3.51 2.35
CA ASP A 18 8.66 3.59 3.59
C ASP A 18 9.05 2.19 4.04
N PHE A 19 10.32 2.01 4.43
CA PHE A 19 10.71 0.84 5.21
C PHE A 19 10.27 1.03 6.65
N ILE A 20 9.53 0.06 7.20
CA ILE A 20 9.02 0.13 8.57
C ILE A 20 9.96 -0.62 9.50
N GLU A 21 10.18 -1.91 9.25
CA GLU A 21 11.00 -2.73 10.11
C GLU A 21 11.46 -4.01 9.42
N LYS A 22 12.50 -4.63 10.00
CA LYS A 22 12.92 -6.00 9.73
C LYS A 22 12.67 -6.83 10.98
N LYS A 23 11.89 -7.90 10.86
CA LYS A 23 11.73 -8.91 11.91
C LYS A 23 12.55 -10.15 11.57
N SER A 24 13.53 -10.45 12.40
CA SER A 24 14.31 -11.69 12.27
C SER A 24 13.64 -12.79 13.07
N LEU A 25 13.14 -13.81 12.38
CA LEU A 25 12.61 -15.05 12.97
C LEU A 25 13.65 -16.16 12.88
N GLU A 26 13.37 -17.34 13.43
CA GLU A 26 14.31 -18.46 13.43
C GLU A 26 14.71 -18.90 12.01
N PHE A 27 13.74 -19.04 11.10
CA PHE A 27 13.97 -19.62 9.76
C PHE A 27 13.84 -18.62 8.60
N ASN A 28 13.44 -17.40 8.88
CA ASN A 28 13.20 -16.36 7.88
C ASN A 28 13.38 -14.95 8.46
N ASP A 29 13.59 -14.00 7.57
CA ASP A 29 13.56 -12.57 7.85
C ASP A 29 12.35 -11.96 7.15
N LEU A 30 11.53 -11.22 7.89
CA LEU A 30 10.41 -10.46 7.34
C LEU A 30 10.81 -9.00 7.19
N TYR A 31 10.70 -8.46 5.98
CA TYR A 31 10.91 -7.04 5.71
C TYR A 31 9.56 -6.40 5.44
N ILE A 32 9.19 -5.43 6.28
CA ILE A 32 7.88 -4.78 6.24
C ILE A 32 8.05 -3.38 5.66
N TYR A 33 7.29 -3.11 4.61
CA TYR A 33 7.23 -1.83 3.93
C TYR A 33 5.82 -1.28 3.98
N ARG A 34 5.69 0.03 4.12
CA ARG A 34 4.43 0.75 3.94
C ARG A 34 4.48 1.47 2.60
N VAL A 35 3.50 1.21 1.74
CA VAL A 35 3.27 2.01 0.54
C VAL A 35 2.07 2.88 0.80
N GLN A 36 2.28 4.20 0.82
CA GLN A 36 1.22 5.17 1.04
C GLN A 36 0.83 5.81 -0.29
N TYR A 37 -0.44 5.65 -0.66
CA TYR A 37 -1.06 6.15 -1.87
C TYR A 37 -1.86 7.41 -1.60
N SER A 38 -1.87 8.33 -2.56
CA SER A 38 -2.67 9.55 -2.49
C SER A 38 -3.00 10.11 -3.87
N ILE A 39 -4.07 10.90 -3.94
CA ILE A 39 -4.44 11.68 -5.13
C ILE A 39 -4.38 13.16 -4.74
N PRO A 40 -3.35 13.91 -5.16
CA PRO A 40 -3.34 15.36 -4.98
C PRO A 40 -4.38 16.02 -5.90
N THR A 41 -5.01 17.08 -5.43
CA THR A 41 -5.90 17.91 -6.26
C THR A 41 -5.34 19.33 -6.37
N ARG A 42 -5.74 20.08 -7.40
CA ARG A 42 -5.33 21.50 -7.54
C ARG A 42 -5.67 22.35 -6.30
N ARG A 43 -6.76 22.02 -5.60
CA ARG A 43 -7.21 22.72 -4.39
C ARG A 43 -6.58 22.19 -3.10
N GLN A 44 -6.04 20.96 -3.12
CA GLN A 44 -5.40 20.29 -1.99
C GLN A 44 -4.15 19.54 -2.49
N PRO A 45 -3.02 20.26 -2.64
CA PRO A 45 -1.77 19.65 -3.11
C PRO A 45 -1.18 18.69 -2.07
N ILE A 46 -1.46 18.92 -0.79
CA ILE A 46 -1.20 17.97 0.30
C ILE A 46 -2.52 17.23 0.58
N PRO A 47 -2.62 15.94 0.22
CA PRO A 47 -3.84 15.16 0.42
C PRO A 47 -4.17 15.05 1.91
N LYS A 48 -5.40 15.39 2.30
CA LYS A 48 -5.84 15.24 3.70
C LYS A 48 -5.89 13.77 4.13
N GLN A 49 -6.25 12.89 3.19
CA GLN A 49 -6.41 11.45 3.40
C GLN A 49 -5.50 10.69 2.44
N THR A 50 -4.89 9.64 2.95
CA THR A 50 -4.04 8.72 2.21
C THR A 50 -4.49 7.29 2.45
N VAL A 51 -4.03 6.37 1.61
CA VAL A 51 -4.28 4.94 1.75
C VAL A 51 -2.96 4.20 1.92
N SER A 52 -2.76 3.54 3.05
CA SER A 52 -1.58 2.71 3.29
C SER A 52 -1.83 1.24 2.95
N ILE A 53 -0.86 0.62 2.26
CA ILE A 53 -0.76 -0.83 2.08
C ILE A 53 0.55 -1.29 2.69
N TYR A 54 0.49 -2.32 3.53
CA TYR A 54 1.65 -2.89 4.19
C TYR A 54 2.08 -4.14 3.46
N PHE A 55 3.26 -4.12 2.83
CA PHE A 55 3.87 -5.25 2.15
C PHE A 55 4.86 -5.96 3.08
N THR A 56 4.79 -7.27 3.12
CA THR A 56 5.72 -8.13 3.86
C THR A 56 6.46 -9.02 2.88
N PHE A 57 7.78 -8.91 2.86
CA PHE A 57 8.68 -9.76 2.10
C PHE A 57 9.26 -10.80 3.05
N ASP A 58 8.96 -12.07 2.79
CA ASP A 58 9.40 -13.20 3.59
C ASP A 58 10.60 -13.89 2.92
N VAL A 59 11.79 -13.62 3.47
CA VAL A 59 13.07 -14.12 2.97
C VAL A 59 13.52 -15.28 3.85
N SER A 60 13.48 -16.49 3.30
CA SER A 60 13.92 -17.69 4.02
C SER A 60 15.44 -17.71 4.23
N LYS A 61 15.87 -18.10 5.44
CA LYS A 61 17.28 -18.31 5.80
C LYS A 61 17.79 -19.70 5.41
N VAL A 62 16.86 -20.65 5.26
CA VAL A 62 17.17 -22.06 4.98
C VAL A 62 17.07 -22.40 3.50
N LYS A 63 16.22 -21.71 2.75
CA LYS A 63 16.07 -21.96 1.30
C LYS A 63 17.24 -21.36 0.53
N PRO A 64 17.64 -21.97 -0.61
CA PRO A 64 18.66 -21.41 -1.49
C PRO A 64 18.32 -20.01 -1.97
N LYS A 65 19.33 -19.15 -2.16
CA LYS A 65 19.18 -17.73 -2.55
C LYS A 65 18.45 -17.49 -3.88
N ASN A 66 18.35 -18.51 -4.74
CA ASN A 66 17.62 -18.43 -6.00
C ASN A 66 16.11 -18.72 -5.85
N THR A 67 15.65 -19.08 -4.64
CA THR A 67 14.24 -19.36 -4.41
C THR A 67 13.44 -18.05 -4.43
N PRO A 68 12.30 -17.99 -5.13
CA PRO A 68 11.43 -16.81 -5.10
C PRO A 68 11.03 -16.44 -3.66
N ILE A 69 11.12 -15.15 -3.35
CA ILE A 69 10.69 -14.59 -2.08
C ILE A 69 9.17 -14.57 -2.05
N GLN A 70 8.58 -14.95 -0.92
CA GLN A 70 7.14 -14.86 -0.74
C GLN A 70 6.79 -13.42 -0.33
N VAL A 71 5.83 -12.83 -1.05
CA VAL A 71 5.36 -11.47 -0.78
C VAL A 71 3.88 -11.54 -0.41
N SER A 72 3.51 -10.86 0.66
CA SER A 72 2.11 -10.66 1.05
C SER A 72 1.85 -9.19 1.35
N PHE A 73 0.59 -8.80 1.39
CA PHE A 73 0.22 -7.44 1.78
C PHE A 73 -1.16 -7.33 2.43
N VAL A 74 -1.35 -6.25 3.17
CA VAL A 74 -2.60 -5.92 3.89
C VAL A 74 -2.94 -4.45 3.66
N PHE A 75 -4.22 -4.16 3.38
CA PHE A 75 -4.73 -2.79 3.33
C PHE A 75 -4.93 -2.26 4.76
N GLU A 76 -4.64 -1.00 5.03
CA GLU A 76 -4.76 -0.40 6.38
C GLU A 76 -6.12 -0.58 7.08
N THR A 77 -7.21 -0.72 6.33
CA THR A 77 -8.58 -0.87 6.87
C THR A 77 -9.02 -2.33 7.00
N MET A 78 -8.16 -3.28 6.61
CA MET A 78 -8.48 -4.70 6.56
C MET A 78 -7.45 -5.51 7.34
N ARG A 79 -7.85 -6.69 7.83
CA ARG A 79 -6.91 -7.67 8.42
C ARG A 79 -6.57 -8.81 7.47
N LEU A 80 -7.23 -8.85 6.31
CA LEU A 80 -7.07 -9.93 5.34
C LEU A 80 -5.69 -9.83 4.67
N ILE A 81 -4.94 -10.92 4.72
CA ILE A 81 -3.66 -11.07 4.05
C ILE A 81 -3.92 -11.44 2.59
N HIS A 82 -3.34 -10.67 1.69
CA HIS A 82 -3.38 -10.89 0.26
C HIS A 82 -2.02 -11.34 -0.26
N TYR A 83 -2.04 -12.10 -1.35
CA TYR A 83 -0.85 -12.53 -2.07
C TYR A 83 -0.93 -12.03 -3.52
N PRO A 84 0.14 -11.42 -4.08
CA PRO A 84 0.11 -10.82 -5.41
C PRO A 84 -0.27 -11.79 -6.54
N ASP A 85 0.10 -13.07 -6.41
CA ASP A 85 -0.22 -14.15 -7.36
C ASP A 85 -1.72 -14.48 -7.42
N LYS A 86 -2.43 -14.29 -6.31
CA LYS A 86 -3.87 -14.63 -6.15
C LYS A 86 -4.77 -13.41 -6.13
N PHE A 87 -4.20 -12.20 -6.14
CA PHE A 87 -4.95 -10.98 -5.96
C PHE A 87 -4.84 -10.06 -7.17
N ARG A 88 -5.98 -9.80 -7.82
CA ARG A 88 -6.08 -8.76 -8.83
C ARG A 88 -6.22 -7.39 -8.17
N PHE A 89 -5.17 -6.58 -8.20
CA PHE A 89 -5.23 -5.20 -7.74
C PHE A 89 -6.18 -4.37 -8.61
N ARG A 90 -7.01 -3.53 -7.96
CA ARG A 90 -7.96 -2.63 -8.64
C ARG A 90 -7.95 -1.29 -7.94
N GLN A 91 -7.81 -0.21 -8.71
CA GLN A 91 -7.80 1.16 -8.22
C GLN A 91 -9.03 1.49 -7.36
N VAL A 92 -10.20 0.98 -7.73
CA VAL A 92 -11.46 1.15 -6.98
C VAL A 92 -11.36 0.76 -5.51
N ARG A 93 -10.44 -0.15 -5.13
CA ARG A 93 -10.24 -0.49 -3.71
C ARG A 93 -9.61 0.66 -2.93
N LEU A 94 -8.64 1.37 -3.52
CA LEU A 94 -8.03 2.54 -2.90
C LEU A 94 -9.05 3.67 -2.78
N GLU A 95 -9.83 3.90 -3.84
CA GLU A 95 -10.89 4.91 -3.88
C GLU A 95 -11.93 4.66 -2.79
N ASN A 96 -12.36 3.39 -2.62
CA ASN A 96 -13.29 3.02 -1.57
C ASN A 96 -12.75 3.28 -0.17
N ILE A 97 -11.47 2.99 0.09
CA ILE A 97 -10.85 3.26 1.39
C ILE A 97 -10.79 4.77 1.66
N LEU A 98 -10.39 5.56 0.65
CA LEU A 98 -10.34 7.01 0.75
C LEU A 98 -11.73 7.59 1.06
N LEU A 99 -12.76 7.17 0.32
CA LEU A 99 -14.15 7.59 0.53
C LEU A 99 -14.67 7.22 1.92
N MET A 100 -14.34 6.02 2.42
CA MET A 100 -14.72 5.59 3.77
C MET A 100 -14.07 6.48 4.84
N LYS A 101 -12.77 6.79 4.69
CA LYS A 101 -12.06 7.69 5.61
C LYS A 101 -12.63 9.11 5.58
N GLU A 102 -12.96 9.62 4.39
CA GLU A 102 -13.57 10.94 4.23
C GLU A 102 -14.94 11.02 4.91
N LYS A 103 -15.81 10.03 4.68
CA LYS A 103 -17.12 9.95 5.36
C LYS A 103 -16.97 9.92 6.87
N LEU A 104 -16.09 9.06 7.39
CA LEU A 104 -15.85 8.96 8.82
C LEU A 104 -15.28 10.25 9.41
N ALA A 105 -14.37 10.93 8.70
CA ALA A 105 -13.82 12.21 9.14
C ALA A 105 -14.92 13.29 9.24
N ASN A 106 -15.79 13.37 8.23
CA ASN A 106 -16.91 14.30 8.21
C ASN A 106 -17.92 14.02 9.34
N GLU A 107 -18.24 12.74 9.61
CA GLU A 107 -19.14 12.35 10.72
C GLU A 107 -18.57 12.73 12.09
N LEU A 108 -17.25 12.70 12.23
CA LEU A 108 -16.55 13.04 13.47
C LEU A 108 -16.20 14.55 13.59
N ASN A 109 -16.65 15.38 12.64
CA ASN A 109 -16.38 16.83 12.56
C ASN A 109 -14.87 17.20 12.50
N PHE A 110 -14.04 16.36 11.90
CA PHE A 110 -12.62 16.68 11.64
C PHE A 110 -12.41 17.51 10.36
#